data_AF-A0A811TDZ9-F1
#
_entry.id   AF-A0A811TDZ9-F1
#
_cell.length_a   1.000
_cell.length_b   1.000
_cell.length_c   1.000
_cell.angle_alpha   90.00
_cell.angle_beta   90.00
_cell.angle_gamma   90.00
#
_symmetry.space_group_name_H-M   'P 1'
#
loop_
_entity.id
_entity.type
_entity.pdbx_description
1 polymer ?
#
loop_
_entity_poly.entity_id
_entity_poly.type
_entity_poly.pdbx_seq_one_letter_code
_entity_poly.pdbx_strand_id
1 'polypeptide(L)' 'MIKTEEKFGYEIRVDGKVVWEGRNPKLQFDEIKRQNPGKRVSIAWRTREKVLVC' A
#
# COMPACT_ATOMS: atom_id res chain seq x y z
N MET A 1 18.90 -17.84 -0.45
CA MET A 1 17.57 -17.42 -0.92
C MET A 1 17.65 -15.93 -1.22
N ILE A 2 17.71 -15.55 -2.49
CA ILE A 2 17.77 -14.12 -2.87
C ILE A 2 16.38 -13.54 -2.57
N LYS A 3 16.26 -12.70 -1.54
CA LYS A 3 15.07 -11.88 -1.34
C LYS A 3 15.02 -10.93 -2.53
N THR A 4 14.21 -11.25 -3.53
CA THR A 4 13.83 -10.29 -4.57
C THR A 4 13.02 -9.22 -3.86
N GLU A 5 13.70 -8.20 -3.34
CA GLU A 5 13.03 -7.06 -2.72
C GLU A 5 12.12 -6.44 -3.78
N GLU A 6 10.81 -6.47 -3.52
CA GLU A 6 9.80 -6.05 -4.48
C GLU A 6 9.99 -4.57 -4.82
N LYS A 7 10.34 -4.29 -6.08
CA LYS A 7 10.68 -2.93 -6.56
C LYS A 7 9.50 -1.95 -6.53
N PHE A 8 8.28 -2.48 -6.61
CA PHE A 8 7.03 -1.72 -6.65
C PHE A 8 5.98 -2.45 -5.82
N GLY A 9 5.03 -1.72 -5.27
CA GLY A 9 3.95 -2.28 -4.45
C GLY A 9 2.91 -1.23 -4.13
N TYR A 10 1.85 -1.65 -3.46
CA TYR A 10 0.85 -0.77 -2.90
C TYR A 10 0.98 -0.77 -1.39
N GLU A 11 0.63 0.35 -0.79
CA GLU A 11 0.48 0.46 0.65
C GLU A 11 -0.89 1.09 0.97
N ILE A 12 -1.47 0.65 2.07
CA ILE A 12 -2.71 1.20 2.60
C ILE A 12 -2.36 1.99 3.85
N ARG A 13 -2.82 3.23 3.91
CA ARG A 13 -2.61 4.14 5.04
C ARG A 13 -3.91 4.47 5.73
N VAL A 14 -3.90 4.43 7.06
CA VAL A 14 -4.98 4.92 7.92
C VAL A 14 -4.46 6.13 8.68
N ASP A 15 -5.12 7.28 8.51
CA ASP A 15 -4.71 8.58 9.06
C ASP A 15 -3.22 8.89 8.79
N GLY A 16 -2.76 8.54 7.59
CA GLY A 16 -1.40 8.75 7.12
C GLY A 16 -0.37 7.68 7.54
N LYS A 17 -0.71 6.73 8.41
CA LYS A 17 0.19 5.63 8.83
C LYS A 17 -0.01 4.39 7.97
N VAL A 18 1.08 3.82 7.46
CA VAL A 18 1.06 2.55 6.70
C VAL A 18 0.64 1.42 7.63
N VAL A 19 -0.43 0.70 7.26
CA VAL A 19 -0.96 -0.45 8.01
C VAL A 19 -0.91 -1.74 7.20
N TRP A 20 -0.65 -1.66 5.90
CA TRP A 20 -0.53 -2.81 5.02
C TRP A 20 0.31 -2.48 3.79
N GLU A 21 1.05 -3.47 3.28
CA GLU A 21 1.83 -3.41 2.05
C GLU A 21 1.60 -4.70 1.23
N GLY A 22 1.57 -4.59 -0.11
CA GLY A 22 1.46 -5.76 -0.99
C GLY A 22 1.13 -5.41 -2.44
N ARG A 23 0.79 -6.42 -3.25
CA ARG A 23 0.57 -6.25 -4.71
C ARG A 23 -0.89 -6.06 -5.12
N ASN A 24 -1.83 -6.52 -4.31
CA ASN A 24 -3.26 -6.44 -4.61
C ASN A 24 -4.00 -5.79 -3.43
N PRO A 25 -4.15 -4.45 -3.42
CA PRO A 25 -4.75 -3.75 -2.29
C PRO A 25 -6.28 -3.85 -2.28
N LYS A 26 -6.95 -4.34 -3.34
CA LYS A 26 -8.41 -4.20 -3.50
C LYS A 26 -9.18 -4.86 -2.35
N LEU A 27 -8.95 -6.15 -2.12
CA LEU A 27 -9.62 -6.90 -1.05
C LEU A 27 -9.24 -6.35 0.33
N GLN A 28 -7.98 -5.95 0.48
CA GLN A 28 -7.48 -5.49 1.77
C GLN A 28 -7.96 -4.09 2.14
N PHE A 29 -8.15 -3.21 1.16
CA PHE A 29 -8.62 -1.85 1.38
C PHE A 29 -10.04 -1.82 1.92
N ASP A 30 -10.94 -2.62 1.35
CA ASP A 30 -12.33 -2.67 1.79
C ASP A 30 -12.43 -3.20 3.23
N GLU A 31 -11.63 -4.21 3.57
CA GLU A 31 -11.55 -4.75 4.92
C GLU A 31 -10.99 -3.72 5.91
N ILE A 32 -9.86 -3.07 5.58
CA ILE A 32 -9.25 -2.04 6.44
C ILE A 32 -10.19 -0.86 6.62
N LYS A 33 -10.91 -0.44 5.57
CA LYS A 33 -11.90 0.64 5.64
C LYS A 33 -13.06 0.29 6.56
N ARG A 34 -13.56 -0.95 6.50
CA ARG A 34 -14.63 -1.43 7.39
C ARG A 34 -14.20 -1.45 8.86
N GLN A 35 -12.96 -1.84 9.12
CA GLN A 35 -12.38 -1.89 10.48
C GLN A 35 -12.02 -0.51 11.05
N ASN A 36 -11.97 0.54 10.22
CA ASN A 36 -11.55 1.89 10.61
C ASN A 36 -12.64 2.94 10.28
N PRO A 37 -13.84 2.84 10.90
CA PRO A 37 -14.90 3.82 10.66
C PRO A 37 -14.48 5.23 11.09
N GLY A 38 -14.82 6.22 10.28
CA GLY A 38 -14.52 7.64 10.56
C GLY A 38 -13.06 8.07 10.33
N LYS A 39 -12.15 7.13 10.00
CA LYS A 39 -10.75 7.44 9.70
C LYS A 39 -10.51 7.63 8.22
N ARG A 40 -9.46 8.37 7.87
CA ARG A 40 -9.05 8.54 6.48
C ARG A 40 -8.24 7.33 6.03
N VAL A 41 -8.84 6.49 5.20
CA VAL A 41 -8.16 5.35 4.57
C VAL A 41 -7.78 5.70 3.13
N SER A 42 -6.52 5.46 2.75
CA SER A 42 -5.98 5.77 1.42
C SER A 42 -5.08 4.65 0.90
N ILE A 43 -5.02 4.49 -0.42
CA ILE A 43 -4.08 3.59 -1.10
C ILE A 43 -3.04 4.47 -1.78
N ALA A 44 -1.77 4.10 -1.65
CA ALA A 44 -0.68 4.71 -2.39
C ALA A 44 0.12 3.64 -3.15
N TRP A 45 0.63 4.01 -4.32
CA TRP A 45 1.64 3.22 -5.01
C TRP A 45 3.02 3.57 -4.46
N ARG A 46 3.78 2.56 -4.07
CA ARG A 46 5.14 2.66 -3.55
C ARG A 46 6.11 2.06 -4.57
N THR A 47 7.20 2.77 -4.81
CA THR A 47 8.29 2.32 -5.67
C THR A 47 9.63 2.73 -5.07
N ARG A 48 10.66 1.90 -5.26
CA ARG A 48 12.04 2.26 -4.93
C ARG A 48 12.77 2.92 -6.11
N GLU A 49 12.15 2.89 -7.29
CA GLU A 49 12.70 3.51 -8.50
C GLU A 49 12.61 5.03 -8.40
N LYS A 50 13.72 5.72 -8.71
CA LYS A 50 13.78 7.19 -8.72
C LYS A 50 13.22 7.79 -10.01
N VAL A 51 13.19 7.01 -11.09
CA VAL A 51 12.75 7.42 -12.41
C VAL A 51 11.57 6.53 -12.80
N LEU A 52 10.42 7.16 -13.08
CA LEU A 52 9.15 6.47 -13.35
C LEU A 52 8.75 6.52 -14.82
N VAL A 53 9.43 7.36 -15.61
CA VAL A 53 9.21 7.55 -17.05
C VAL A 53 10.57 7.45 -17.71
N CYS A 54 10.72 6.51 -18.64
CA CYS A 54 11.89 6.41 -19.52
C CYS A 54 11.67 7.27 -20.78
#